data_AF-A0A7W1E1Y1-F1
#
_entry.id   AF-A0A7W1E1Y1-F1
#
_cell.length_a   1.000
_cell.length_b   1.000
_cell.length_c   1.000
_cell.angle_alpha   90.00
_cell.angle_beta   90.00
_cell.angle_gamma   90.00
#
_symmetry.space_group_name_H-M   'P 1'
#
loop_
_entity.id
_entity.type
_entity.pdbx_description
1 polymer ?
#
loop_
_entity_poly.entity_id
_entity_poly.type
_entity_poly.pdbx_seq_one_letter_code
_entity_poly.pdbx_strand_id
1 'polypeptide(L)'
;MTAAIAALNLLLGLAYCGIGVMTVVEMRRDRATFGFSHFGLALICMAFTCGPHHLAHALHLGLEGRHGGVLDLVAVTVGLPVGVIWLLLRVEAFTGGRGDRFIPSTPRWLAVAAVGGAVYGTVITASIADVVLSSRRSGGIEPVVGANIMLVVIYMAIGWWVLRTQLGNRSTLGGWSVSGLSLSALFPTCAVMHAVFAAYALAGRYHDDMHSRLIDWLSVPAGLYFLWVVRQLYRESLNDWNQGPDEVVAPDYEWDGASGAPSPSPVPSPSKATSSA
;
A
#
# COMPACT_ATOMS: atom_id res chain seq x y z
N MET A 1 -21.58 -14.03 -6.24
CA MET A 1 -21.00 -12.77 -5.71
C MET A 1 -20.28 -13.00 -4.39
N THR A 2 -20.96 -13.40 -3.31
CA THR A 2 -20.35 -13.63 -1.99
C THR A 2 -19.10 -14.52 -2.02
N ALA A 3 -19.16 -15.66 -2.71
CA ALA A 3 -18.00 -16.55 -2.86
C ALA A 3 -16.79 -15.87 -3.52
N ALA A 4 -17.01 -14.98 -4.48
CA ALA A 4 -15.92 -14.23 -5.12
C ALA A 4 -15.32 -13.22 -4.15
N ILE A 5 -16.15 -12.51 -3.38
CA ILE A 5 -15.68 -11.56 -2.34
C ILE A 5 -14.89 -12.32 -1.26
N ALA A 6 -15.37 -13.49 -0.83
CA ALA A 6 -14.67 -14.34 0.13
C ALA A 6 -13.31 -14.79 -0.40
N ALA A 7 -13.24 -15.29 -1.64
CA ALA A 7 -11.99 -15.71 -2.27
C ALA A 7 -10.99 -14.55 -2.43
N LEU A 8 -11.46 -13.38 -2.86
CA LEU A 8 -10.60 -12.19 -2.98
C LEU A 8 -10.06 -11.74 -1.62
N ASN A 9 -10.87 -11.75 -0.58
CA ASN A 9 -10.41 -11.43 0.78
C ASN A 9 -9.44 -12.48 1.32
N LEU A 10 -9.64 -13.77 1.01
CA LEU A 10 -8.68 -14.82 1.36
C LEU A 10 -7.31 -14.56 0.72
N LEU A 11 -7.30 -14.26 -0.59
CA LEU A 11 -6.09 -13.96 -1.34
C LEU A 11 -5.39 -12.70 -0.80
N LEU A 12 -6.14 -11.63 -0.53
CA LEU A 12 -5.60 -10.41 0.08
C LEU A 12 -5.00 -10.68 1.47
N GLY A 13 -5.71 -11.44 2.30
CA GLY A 13 -5.25 -11.81 3.64
C GLY A 13 -3.94 -12.58 3.61
N LEU A 14 -3.84 -13.59 2.75
CA LEU A 14 -2.60 -14.36 2.55
C LEU A 14 -1.46 -13.49 1.99
N ALA A 15 -1.76 -12.61 1.02
CA ALA A 15 -0.78 -11.70 0.45
C ALA A 15 -0.19 -10.77 1.52
N TYR A 16 -1.03 -10.07 2.30
CA TYR A 16 -0.58 -9.19 3.37
C TYR A 16 0.24 -9.95 4.42
N CYS A 17 -0.21 -11.11 4.88
CA CYS A 17 0.56 -11.94 5.81
C CYS A 17 1.93 -12.32 5.23
N GLY A 18 1.99 -12.71 3.95
CA GLY A 18 3.23 -13.01 3.24
C GLY A 18 4.18 -11.82 3.18
N ILE A 19 3.66 -10.61 2.88
CA ILE A 19 4.42 -9.35 2.91
C ILE A 19 4.99 -9.08 4.30
N GLY A 20 4.19 -9.28 5.36
CA GLY A 20 4.65 -9.12 6.74
C GLY A 20 5.81 -10.07 7.07
N VAL A 21 5.69 -11.35 6.71
CA VAL A 21 6.74 -12.34 6.92
C VAL A 21 8.01 -12.02 6.12
N MET A 22 7.89 -11.69 4.83
CA MET A 22 9.04 -11.29 4.00
C MET A 22 9.77 -10.09 4.62
N THR A 23 9.03 -9.08 5.06
CA THR A 23 9.60 -7.87 5.66
C THR A 23 10.27 -8.18 6.99
N VAL A 24 9.72 -9.08 7.83
CA VAL A 24 10.40 -9.56 9.05
C VAL A 24 11.72 -10.24 8.72
N VAL A 25 11.74 -11.08 7.69
CA VAL A 25 12.95 -11.81 7.27
C VAL A 25 14.02 -10.85 6.77
N GLU A 26 13.68 -9.89 5.91
CA GLU A 26 14.61 -8.84 5.45
C GLU A 26 15.11 -8.01 6.63
N MET A 27 14.19 -7.51 7.47
CA MET A 27 14.53 -6.77 8.70
C MET A 27 15.45 -7.53 9.64
N ARG A 28 15.41 -8.86 9.65
CA ARG A 28 16.34 -9.67 10.45
C ARG A 28 17.68 -9.88 9.75
N ARG A 29 17.65 -10.21 8.45
CA ARG A 29 18.84 -10.51 7.63
C ARG A 29 19.73 -9.29 7.47
N ASP A 30 19.12 -8.14 7.16
CA ASP A 30 19.83 -6.96 6.66
C ASP A 30 20.08 -5.92 7.78
N ARG A 31 19.62 -6.20 9.01
CA ARG A 31 19.78 -5.28 10.17
C ARG A 31 21.23 -4.94 10.50
N ALA A 32 22.14 -5.90 10.34
CA ALA A 32 23.55 -5.69 10.65
C ALA A 32 24.20 -4.68 9.68
N THR A 33 23.71 -4.62 8.45
CA THR A 33 24.24 -3.77 7.38
C THR A 33 23.54 -2.42 7.32
N PHE A 34 22.21 -2.40 7.35
CA PHE A 34 21.41 -1.19 7.14
C PHE A 34 20.82 -0.62 8.44
N GLY A 35 21.04 -1.26 9.58
CA GLY A 35 20.45 -0.85 10.86
C GLY A 35 18.95 -1.14 10.93
N PHE A 36 18.22 -0.37 11.74
CA PHE A 36 16.79 -0.54 11.96
C PHE A 36 15.96 0.25 10.93
N SER A 37 15.01 -0.42 10.27
CA SER A 37 14.07 0.24 9.34
C SER A 37 12.75 0.58 10.02
N HIS A 38 12.42 1.86 10.09
CA HIS A 38 11.13 2.34 10.57
C HIS A 38 10.01 2.03 9.57
N PHE A 39 10.29 2.16 8.28
CA PHE A 39 9.40 1.78 7.19
C PHE A 39 9.11 0.28 7.20
N GLY A 40 10.14 -0.56 7.36
CA GLY A 40 10.00 -1.99 7.52
C GLY A 40 9.10 -2.35 8.70
N LEU A 41 9.35 -1.77 9.89
CA LEU A 41 8.50 -2.03 11.06
C LEU A 41 7.06 -1.57 10.83
N ALA A 42 6.87 -0.38 10.25
CA ALA A 42 5.54 0.12 9.96
C ALA A 42 4.80 -0.80 8.99
N LEU A 43 5.48 -1.28 7.95
CA LEU A 43 4.91 -2.22 6.99
C LEU A 43 4.55 -3.56 7.63
N ILE A 44 5.39 -4.07 8.54
CA ILE A 44 5.10 -5.26 9.35
C ILE A 44 3.81 -5.05 10.17
N CYS A 45 3.72 -3.95 10.91
CA CYS A 45 2.53 -3.63 11.72
C CYS A 45 1.27 -3.58 10.86
N MET A 46 1.33 -2.91 9.71
CA MET A 46 0.22 -2.83 8.76
C MET A 46 -0.15 -4.20 8.18
N ALA A 47 0.84 -4.98 7.76
CA ALA A 47 0.62 -6.31 7.19
C ALA A 47 -0.06 -7.26 8.19
N PHE A 48 0.36 -7.23 9.46
CA PHE A 48 -0.21 -8.08 10.51
C PHE A 48 -1.55 -7.58 11.07
N THR A 49 -2.01 -6.39 10.71
CA THR A 49 -3.38 -5.96 11.00
C THR A 49 -4.29 -6.14 9.79
N CYS A 50 -3.87 -5.74 8.59
CA CYS A 50 -4.63 -5.89 7.35
C CYS A 50 -4.81 -7.36 6.93
N GLY A 51 -3.78 -8.20 7.05
CA GLY A 51 -3.83 -9.60 6.64
C GLY A 51 -4.90 -10.39 7.41
N PRO A 52 -4.81 -10.48 8.74
CA PRO A 52 -5.83 -11.12 9.57
C PRO A 52 -7.23 -10.50 9.40
N HIS A 53 -7.33 -9.18 9.19
CA HIS A 53 -8.62 -8.53 8.89
C HIS A 53 -9.28 -9.09 7.63
N HIS A 54 -8.53 -9.19 6.53
CA HIS A 54 -9.05 -9.77 5.28
C HIS A 54 -9.36 -11.28 5.42
N LEU A 55 -8.56 -12.02 6.18
CA LEU A 55 -8.86 -13.43 6.48
C LEU A 55 -10.17 -13.57 7.27
N ALA A 56 -10.44 -12.70 8.25
CA ALA A 56 -11.69 -12.68 8.99
C ALA A 56 -12.88 -12.43 8.05
N HIS A 57 -12.80 -11.44 7.16
CA HIS A 57 -13.85 -11.22 6.15
C HIS A 57 -14.09 -12.44 5.25
N ALA A 58 -13.02 -13.11 4.83
CA ALA A 58 -13.14 -14.33 4.03
C ALA A 58 -13.91 -15.43 4.78
N LEU A 59 -13.63 -15.62 6.07
CA LEU A 59 -14.33 -16.59 6.93
C LEU A 59 -15.79 -16.19 7.13
N HIS A 60 -16.06 -14.93 7.47
CA HIS A 60 -17.43 -14.45 7.67
C HIS A 60 -18.30 -14.63 6.42
N LEU A 61 -17.76 -14.29 5.24
CA LEU A 61 -18.46 -14.41 3.96
C LEU A 61 -18.57 -15.85 3.46
N GLY A 62 -17.52 -16.65 3.68
CA GLY A 62 -17.43 -18.02 3.15
C GLY A 62 -18.10 -19.07 4.03
N LEU A 63 -18.07 -18.89 5.36
CA LEU A 63 -18.44 -19.93 6.32
C LEU A 63 -19.54 -19.51 7.30
N GLU A 64 -19.65 -18.23 7.65
CA GLU A 64 -20.60 -17.77 8.69
C GLU A 64 -21.88 -17.15 8.14
N GLY A 65 -22.10 -17.23 6.83
CA GLY A 65 -23.33 -16.77 6.18
C GLY A 65 -23.45 -15.25 6.03
N ARG A 66 -22.38 -14.47 6.24
CA ARG A 66 -22.38 -13.03 5.91
C ARG A 66 -22.55 -12.86 4.40
N HIS A 67 -23.49 -12.00 3.99
CA HIS A 67 -23.71 -11.70 2.57
C HIS A 67 -23.00 -10.42 2.16
N GLY A 68 -21.94 -10.55 1.35
CA GLY A 68 -21.28 -9.40 0.72
C GLY A 68 -22.18 -8.73 -0.31
N GLY A 69 -22.11 -7.40 -0.39
CA GLY A 69 -22.80 -6.56 -1.34
C GLY A 69 -21.97 -6.22 -2.58
N VAL A 70 -22.60 -5.51 -3.52
CA VAL A 70 -21.95 -5.07 -4.76
C VAL A 70 -20.78 -4.11 -4.48
N LEU A 71 -20.90 -3.26 -3.45
CA LEU A 71 -19.83 -2.32 -3.12
C LEU A 71 -18.59 -3.02 -2.58
N ASP A 72 -18.72 -4.15 -1.86
CA ASP A 72 -17.55 -4.92 -1.44
C ASP A 72 -16.82 -5.49 -2.65
N LEU A 73 -17.58 -6.10 -3.59
CA LEU A 73 -17.00 -6.68 -4.80
C LEU A 73 -16.25 -5.61 -5.59
N VAL A 74 -16.88 -4.44 -5.82
CA VAL A 74 -16.27 -3.33 -6.55
C VAL A 74 -15.02 -2.81 -5.83
N ALA A 75 -15.12 -2.53 -4.53
CA ALA A 75 -14.01 -1.99 -3.75
C ALA A 75 -12.80 -2.91 -3.77
N VAL A 76 -13.00 -4.21 -3.53
CA VAL A 76 -11.94 -5.22 -3.52
C VAL A 76 -11.35 -5.42 -4.91
N THR A 77 -12.18 -5.48 -5.96
CA THR A 77 -11.72 -5.72 -7.33
C THR A 77 -10.89 -4.56 -7.88
N VAL A 78 -11.24 -3.31 -7.55
CA VAL A 78 -10.49 -2.13 -8.01
C VAL A 78 -9.11 -2.03 -7.33
N GLY A 79 -9.00 -2.42 -6.06
CA GLY A 79 -7.72 -2.46 -5.35
C GLY A 79 -6.80 -3.61 -5.76
N LEU A 80 -7.35 -4.70 -6.30
CA LEU A 80 -6.59 -5.91 -6.59
C LEU A 80 -5.40 -5.70 -7.55
N PRO A 81 -5.54 -5.02 -8.72
CA PRO A 81 -4.43 -4.87 -9.66
C PRO A 81 -3.23 -4.13 -9.06
N VAL A 82 -3.47 -3.04 -8.33
CA VAL A 82 -2.39 -2.27 -7.70
C VAL A 82 -1.72 -3.04 -6.56
N GLY A 83 -2.50 -3.81 -5.80
CA GLY A 83 -1.97 -4.72 -4.78
C GLY A 83 -1.12 -5.85 -5.36
N VAL A 84 -1.58 -6.48 -6.45
CA VAL A 84 -0.84 -7.55 -7.15
C VAL A 84 0.46 -7.02 -7.74
N ILE A 85 0.43 -5.89 -8.45
CA ILE A 85 1.64 -5.27 -9.03
C ILE A 85 2.65 -4.99 -7.92
N TRP A 86 2.22 -4.37 -6.83
CA TRP A 86 3.10 -4.05 -5.71
C TRP A 86 3.67 -5.31 -5.04
N LEU A 87 2.84 -6.35 -4.82
CA LEU A 87 3.29 -7.63 -4.27
C LEU A 87 4.33 -8.31 -5.15
N LEU A 88 4.09 -8.38 -6.46
CA LEU A 88 5.03 -9.02 -7.41
C LEU A 88 6.38 -8.30 -7.41
N LEU A 89 6.36 -6.97 -7.42
CA LEU A 89 7.57 -6.15 -7.28
C LEU A 89 8.27 -6.41 -5.94
N ARG A 90 7.52 -6.56 -4.84
CA ARG A 90 8.10 -6.88 -3.53
C ARG A 90 8.73 -8.27 -3.48
N VAL A 91 8.09 -9.27 -4.07
CA VAL A 91 8.63 -10.65 -4.17
C VAL A 91 9.91 -10.66 -5.03
N GLU A 92 9.92 -9.92 -6.14
CA GLU A 92 11.13 -9.75 -6.95
C GLU A 92 12.27 -9.13 -6.12
N ALA A 93 12.00 -8.05 -5.38
CA ALA A 93 12.99 -7.43 -4.50
C ALA A 93 13.54 -8.42 -3.45
N PHE A 94 12.62 -9.15 -2.80
CA PHE A 94 12.95 -10.13 -1.76
C PHE A 94 13.87 -11.25 -2.26
N THR A 95 13.70 -11.64 -3.53
CA THR A 95 14.49 -12.68 -4.21
C THR A 95 15.78 -12.15 -4.85
N GLY A 96 16.14 -10.88 -4.60
CA GLY A 96 17.37 -10.26 -5.09
C GLY A 96 17.26 -9.60 -6.47
N GLY A 97 16.04 -9.50 -7.02
CA GLY A 97 15.77 -8.74 -8.24
C GLY A 97 15.65 -7.23 -7.99
N ARG A 98 15.31 -6.47 -9.04
CA ARG A 98 15.30 -5.00 -8.99
C ARG A 98 14.20 -4.44 -8.10
N GLY A 99 13.06 -5.12 -8.00
CA GLY A 99 11.99 -4.75 -7.08
C GLY A 99 11.18 -3.50 -7.44
N ASP A 100 11.60 -2.73 -8.45
CA ASP A 100 10.85 -1.59 -8.98
C ASP A 100 11.04 -1.48 -10.50
N ARG A 101 10.15 -0.73 -11.14
CA ARG A 101 10.23 -0.38 -12.55
C ARG A 101 10.06 1.13 -12.71
N PHE A 102 10.69 1.67 -13.73
CA PHE A 102 10.63 3.09 -14.03
C PHE A 102 9.75 3.33 -15.26
N ILE A 103 8.83 4.28 -15.15
CA ILE A 103 8.02 4.76 -16.27
C ILE A 103 8.56 6.14 -16.65
N PRO A 104 9.23 6.29 -17.81
CA PRO A 104 9.68 7.59 -18.27
C PRO A 104 8.51 8.54 -18.54
N SER A 105 8.67 9.82 -18.18
CA SER A 105 7.69 10.89 -18.41
C SER A 105 6.31 10.58 -17.78
N THR A 106 5.21 11.11 -18.33
CA THR A 106 3.84 10.69 -17.96
C THR A 106 3.11 10.19 -19.20
N PRO A 107 3.04 8.86 -19.40
CA PRO A 107 2.31 8.32 -20.53
C PRO A 107 0.81 8.62 -20.39
N ARG A 108 0.10 8.70 -21.53
CA ARG A 108 -1.33 9.04 -21.57
C ARG A 108 -2.19 8.12 -20.71
N TRP A 109 -1.88 6.82 -20.65
CA TRP A 109 -2.64 5.87 -19.83
C TRP A 109 -2.57 6.19 -18.33
N LEU A 110 -1.46 6.75 -17.85
CA LEU A 110 -1.31 7.13 -16.45
C LEU A 110 -2.12 8.40 -16.14
N ALA A 111 -2.17 9.35 -17.07
CA ALA A 111 -3.03 10.52 -16.95
C ALA A 111 -4.53 10.12 -16.95
N VAL A 112 -4.91 9.18 -17.83
CA VAL A 112 -6.27 8.61 -17.87
C VAL A 112 -6.59 7.86 -16.57
N ALA A 113 -5.64 7.12 -16.00
CA ALA A 113 -5.82 6.43 -14.73
C ALA A 113 -6.13 7.39 -13.58
N ALA A 114 -5.50 8.57 -13.53
CA ALA A 114 -5.81 9.59 -12.53
C ALA A 114 -7.25 10.12 -12.65
N VAL A 115 -7.70 10.42 -13.88
CA VAL A 115 -9.09 10.85 -14.14
C VAL A 115 -10.07 9.73 -13.80
N GLY A 116 -9.78 8.50 -14.22
CA GLY A 116 -10.58 7.31 -13.90
C GLY A 116 -10.69 7.08 -12.38
N GLY A 117 -9.59 7.29 -11.65
CA GLY A 117 -9.57 7.25 -10.19
C GLY A 117 -10.47 8.30 -9.54
N ALA A 118 -10.49 9.54 -10.07
CA ALA A 118 -11.39 10.58 -9.59
C ALA A 118 -12.86 10.23 -9.84
N VAL A 119 -13.20 9.77 -11.06
CA VAL A 119 -14.56 9.32 -11.41
C VAL A 119 -15.00 8.18 -10.51
N TYR A 120 -14.14 7.17 -10.33
CA TYR A 120 -14.38 6.05 -9.41
C TYR A 120 -14.64 6.55 -7.98
N GLY A 121 -13.78 7.44 -7.47
CA GLY A 121 -13.92 8.06 -6.16
C GLY A 121 -15.27 8.77 -5.98
N THR A 122 -15.71 9.54 -6.97
CA THR A 122 -17.02 10.21 -6.94
C THR A 122 -18.17 9.20 -6.92
N VAL A 123 -18.16 8.21 -7.82
CA VAL A 123 -19.23 7.20 -7.93
C VAL A 123 -19.33 6.36 -6.65
N ILE A 124 -18.20 5.91 -6.11
CA ILE A 124 -18.21 5.10 -4.89
C ILE A 124 -18.66 5.92 -3.68
N THR A 125 -18.25 7.18 -3.57
CA THR A 125 -18.69 8.07 -2.49
C THR A 125 -20.20 8.31 -2.55
N ALA A 126 -20.75 8.57 -3.74
CA ALA A 126 -22.20 8.71 -3.93
C ALA A 126 -22.96 7.43 -3.55
N SER A 127 -22.41 6.27 -3.92
CA SER A 127 -23.02 4.96 -3.59
C SER A 127 -22.99 4.64 -2.10
N ILE A 128 -21.90 4.99 -1.41
CA ILE A 128 -21.78 4.88 0.06
C ILE A 128 -22.80 5.81 0.73
N ALA A 129 -22.92 7.05 0.25
CA ALA A 129 -23.89 8.00 0.78
C ALA A 129 -25.34 7.50 0.61
N ASP A 130 -25.68 6.94 -0.56
CA ASP A 130 -27.00 6.35 -0.81
C ASP A 130 -27.31 5.19 0.16
N VAL A 131 -26.37 4.27 0.38
CA VAL A 131 -26.51 3.17 1.36
C VAL A 131 -26.76 3.70 2.77
N VAL A 132 -26.05 4.74 3.19
CA VAL A 132 -26.20 5.33 4.53
C VAL A 132 -27.53 6.07 4.65
N LEU A 133 -27.89 6.89 3.66
CA LEU A 133 -29.11 7.73 3.68
C LEU A 133 -30.40 6.92 3.52
N SER A 134 -30.35 5.79 2.81
CA SER A 134 -31.50 4.87 2.67
C SER A 134 -31.73 3.98 3.89
N SER A 135 -30.78 3.94 4.83
CA SER A 135 -30.94 3.20 6.10
C SER A 135 -31.95 3.88 7.00
N ARG A 136 -32.99 3.13 7.43
CA ARG A 136 -33.99 3.61 8.40
C ARG A 136 -33.53 3.48 9.86
N ARG A 137 -32.28 3.08 10.11
CA ARG A 137 -31.80 2.76 11.45
C ARG A 137 -31.26 4.03 12.12
N SER A 138 -31.84 4.42 13.26
CA SER A 138 -31.41 5.56 14.08
C SER A 138 -30.50 5.15 15.25
N GLY A 139 -29.66 4.13 15.05
CA GLY A 139 -28.74 3.63 16.09
C GLY A 139 -27.52 4.54 16.29
N GLY A 140 -26.91 4.49 17.47
CA GLY A 140 -25.63 5.15 17.73
C GLY A 140 -24.49 4.57 16.88
N ILE A 141 -23.36 5.29 16.80
CA ILE A 141 -22.17 4.83 16.08
C ILE A 141 -21.54 3.68 16.88
N GLU A 142 -21.60 2.47 16.35
CA GLU A 142 -20.93 1.31 16.94
C GLU A 142 -19.39 1.49 16.90
N PRO A 143 -18.63 0.98 17.88
CA PRO A 143 -17.19 1.17 17.95
C PRO A 143 -16.43 0.73 16.69
N VAL A 144 -16.90 -0.33 16.02
CA VAL A 144 -16.31 -0.83 14.77
C VAL A 144 -16.44 0.18 13.61
N VAL A 145 -17.56 0.91 13.55
CA VAL A 145 -17.77 2.00 12.57
C VAL A 145 -16.76 3.12 12.82
N GLY A 146 -16.54 3.47 14.09
CA GLY A 146 -15.56 4.49 14.49
C GLY A 146 -14.14 4.15 14.00
N ALA A 147 -13.68 2.92 14.26
CA ALA A 147 -12.36 2.47 13.81
C ALA A 147 -12.22 2.53 12.27
N ASN A 148 -13.22 2.04 11.54
CA ASN A 148 -13.21 2.07 10.08
C ASN A 148 -13.17 3.50 9.52
N ILE A 149 -13.95 4.44 10.06
CA ILE A 149 -13.90 5.85 9.65
C ILE A 149 -12.52 6.46 9.91
N MET A 150 -11.89 6.15 11.04
CA MET A 150 -10.52 6.59 11.32
C MET A 150 -9.54 6.02 10.29
N LEU A 151 -9.64 4.73 9.96
CA LEU A 151 -8.80 4.08 8.95
C LEU A 151 -8.99 4.69 7.56
N VAL A 152 -10.21 5.08 7.17
CA VAL A 152 -10.47 5.83 5.92
C VAL A 152 -9.60 7.10 5.87
N VAL A 153 -9.62 7.91 6.93
CA VAL A 153 -8.86 9.16 7.00
C VAL A 153 -7.35 8.89 6.97
N ILE A 154 -6.90 7.94 7.78
CA ILE A 154 -5.47 7.59 7.88
C ILE A 154 -4.96 7.09 6.53
N TYR A 155 -5.65 6.14 5.89
CA TYR A 155 -5.19 5.54 4.64
C TYR A 155 -5.26 6.51 3.47
N MET A 156 -6.28 7.38 3.41
CA MET A 156 -6.28 8.48 2.45
C MET A 156 -5.08 9.42 2.67
N ALA A 157 -4.74 9.74 3.91
CA ALA A 157 -3.59 10.57 4.24
C ALA A 157 -2.25 9.90 3.87
N ILE A 158 -2.11 8.59 4.09
CA ILE A 158 -0.93 7.83 3.67
C ILE A 158 -0.79 7.89 2.15
N GLY A 159 -1.85 7.54 1.42
CA GLY A 159 -1.86 7.58 -0.05
C GLY A 159 -1.50 8.96 -0.59
N TRP A 160 -2.03 10.02 0.02
CA TRP A 160 -1.71 11.40 -0.33
C TRP A 160 -0.22 11.72 -0.15
N TRP A 161 0.40 11.37 0.98
CA TRP A 161 1.83 11.61 1.18
C TRP A 161 2.70 10.81 0.22
N VAL A 162 2.37 9.55 -0.04
CA VAL A 162 3.09 8.72 -1.03
C VAL A 162 2.99 9.32 -2.43
N LEU A 163 1.79 9.76 -2.84
CA LEU A 163 1.57 10.44 -4.12
C LEU A 163 2.36 11.76 -4.19
N ARG A 164 2.38 12.54 -3.11
CA ARG A 164 3.16 13.79 -3.03
C ARG A 164 4.65 13.54 -3.17
N THR A 165 5.19 12.49 -2.56
CA THR A 165 6.57 12.07 -2.76
C THR A 165 6.84 11.71 -4.23
N GLN A 166 5.93 10.93 -4.86
CA GLN A 166 6.08 10.60 -6.29
C GLN A 166 6.05 11.84 -7.19
N LEU A 167 5.15 12.79 -6.92
CA LEU A 167 5.08 14.04 -7.66
C LEU A 167 6.31 14.92 -7.46
N GLY A 168 6.83 15.01 -6.24
CA GLY A 168 8.05 15.76 -5.92
C GLY A 168 9.29 15.19 -6.60
N ASN A 169 9.42 13.86 -6.60
CA ASN A 169 10.58 13.19 -7.20
C ASN A 169 10.51 13.11 -8.72
N ARG A 170 9.33 13.26 -9.32
CA ARG A 170 9.11 13.08 -10.76
C ARG A 170 10.01 13.94 -11.64
N SER A 171 10.17 15.22 -11.33
CA SER A 171 10.98 16.13 -12.16
C SER A 171 12.45 15.76 -12.14
N THR A 172 12.97 15.35 -10.98
CA THR A 172 14.38 14.97 -10.79
C THR A 172 14.65 13.59 -11.40
N LEU A 173 13.74 12.64 -11.25
CA LEU A 173 13.87 11.28 -11.78
C LEU A 173 13.53 11.18 -13.28
N GLY A 174 12.83 12.16 -13.85
CA GLY A 174 12.34 12.13 -15.23
C GLY A 174 11.16 11.19 -15.49
N GLY A 175 10.46 10.71 -14.45
CA GLY A 175 9.41 9.70 -14.58
C GLY A 175 8.83 9.23 -13.24
N TRP A 176 8.28 8.01 -13.21
CA TRP A 176 7.57 7.44 -12.06
C TRP A 176 8.12 6.09 -11.63
N SER A 177 8.07 5.84 -10.32
CA SER A 177 8.28 4.51 -9.75
C SER A 177 6.97 3.71 -9.82
N VAL A 178 7.00 2.51 -10.40
CA VAL A 178 5.82 1.63 -10.47
C VAL A 178 5.40 1.18 -9.07
N SER A 179 6.36 0.83 -8.21
CA SER A 179 6.10 0.49 -6.81
C SER A 179 5.49 1.68 -6.06
N GLY A 180 6.03 2.89 -6.24
CA GLY A 180 5.53 4.12 -5.63
C GLY A 180 4.12 4.50 -6.10
N LEU A 181 3.84 4.39 -7.40
CA LEU A 181 2.49 4.58 -7.94
C LEU A 181 1.51 3.53 -7.40
N SER A 182 1.91 2.26 -7.37
CA SER A 182 1.07 1.18 -6.85
C SER A 182 0.75 1.41 -5.38
N LEU A 183 1.75 1.79 -4.56
CA LEU A 183 1.56 2.09 -3.16
C LEU A 183 0.67 3.33 -2.94
N SER A 184 0.81 4.37 -3.77
CA SER A 184 -0.02 5.58 -3.71
C SER A 184 -1.50 5.30 -3.98
N ALA A 185 -1.80 4.28 -4.78
CA ALA A 185 -3.17 3.86 -5.09
C ALA A 185 -3.70 2.80 -4.11
N LEU A 186 -2.83 1.92 -3.60
CA LEU A 186 -3.18 0.84 -2.67
C LEU A 186 -3.89 1.39 -1.43
N PHE A 187 -3.31 2.37 -0.75
CA PHE A 187 -3.91 2.91 0.49
C PHE A 187 -5.29 3.55 0.29
N PRO A 188 -5.53 4.41 -0.72
CA PRO A 188 -6.88 4.89 -1.04
C PRO A 188 -7.86 3.76 -1.34
N THR A 189 -7.45 2.67 -2.01
CA THR A 189 -8.36 1.53 -2.22
C THR A 189 -8.69 0.81 -0.92
N CYS A 190 -7.74 0.66 0.01
CA CYS A 190 -8.02 0.15 1.36
C CYS A 190 -8.99 1.08 2.11
N ALA A 191 -8.80 2.40 2.01
CA ALA A 191 -9.72 3.37 2.59
C ALA A 191 -11.14 3.19 2.05
N VAL A 192 -11.31 2.96 0.75
CA VAL A 192 -12.62 2.69 0.16
C VAL A 192 -13.24 1.40 0.71
N MET A 193 -12.47 0.32 0.90
CA MET A 193 -12.97 -0.91 1.50
C MET A 193 -13.50 -0.67 2.92
N HIS A 194 -12.75 0.08 3.76
CA HIS A 194 -13.20 0.46 5.10
C HIS A 194 -14.44 1.37 5.08
N ALA A 195 -14.54 2.30 4.13
CA ALA A 195 -15.72 3.15 3.97
C ALA A 195 -16.96 2.35 3.59
N VAL A 196 -16.81 1.36 2.69
CA VAL A 196 -17.89 0.44 2.31
C VAL A 196 -18.33 -0.41 3.51
N PHE A 197 -17.38 -0.97 4.27
CA PHE A 197 -17.70 -1.71 5.48
C PHE A 197 -18.47 -0.83 6.48
N ALA A 198 -17.98 0.38 6.76
CA ALA A 198 -18.63 1.32 7.66
C ALA A 198 -20.06 1.67 7.21
N ALA A 199 -20.27 1.87 5.91
CA ALA A 199 -21.60 2.13 5.35
C ALA A 199 -22.54 0.93 5.53
N TYR A 200 -22.07 -0.30 5.29
CA TYR A 200 -22.88 -1.49 5.51
C TYR A 200 -23.16 -1.78 6.99
N ALA A 201 -22.22 -1.49 7.89
CA ALA A 201 -22.45 -1.56 9.32
C ALA A 201 -23.50 -0.52 9.78
N LEU A 202 -23.38 0.74 9.34
CA LEU A 202 -24.38 1.80 9.60
C LEU A 202 -25.76 1.46 9.02
N ALA A 203 -25.80 0.78 7.87
CA ALA A 203 -27.02 0.27 7.26
C ALA A 203 -27.58 -0.99 7.96
N GLY A 204 -26.91 -1.49 9.00
CA GLY A 204 -27.31 -2.68 9.75
C GLY A 204 -27.18 -3.99 8.97
N ARG A 205 -26.43 -3.99 7.87
CA ARG A 205 -26.18 -5.19 7.04
C ARG A 205 -25.04 -6.02 7.59
N TYR A 206 -24.06 -5.38 8.21
CA TYR A 206 -22.95 -6.04 8.90
C TYR A 206 -23.11 -5.93 10.40
N HIS A 207 -22.71 -7.00 11.08
CA HIS A 207 -22.72 -7.11 12.53
C HIS A 207 -21.30 -7.02 13.06
N ASP A 208 -21.17 -6.33 14.18
CA ASP A 208 -19.93 -6.23 14.93
C ASP A 208 -19.61 -7.58 15.58
N ASP A 209 -18.42 -8.11 15.28
CA ASP A 209 -17.86 -9.27 15.94
C ASP A 209 -16.57 -8.88 16.66
N MET A 210 -16.26 -9.57 17.76
CA MET A 210 -15.13 -9.21 18.62
C MET A 210 -13.78 -9.25 17.90
N HIS A 211 -13.62 -10.13 16.90
CA HIS A 211 -12.36 -10.27 16.16
C HIS A 211 -12.16 -9.07 15.24
N SER A 212 -13.16 -8.74 14.42
CA SER A 212 -13.13 -7.56 13.54
C SER A 212 -12.92 -6.29 14.35
N ARG A 213 -13.62 -6.15 15.49
CA ARG A 213 -13.45 -5.00 16.39
C ARG A 213 -12.02 -4.86 16.90
N LEU A 214 -11.43 -5.94 17.41
CA LEU A 214 -10.08 -5.91 17.96
C LEU A 214 -9.05 -5.58 16.87
N ILE A 215 -9.16 -6.22 15.71
CA ILE A 215 -8.23 -6.03 14.61
C ILE A 215 -8.32 -4.60 14.05
N ASP A 216 -9.52 -4.04 13.90
CA ASP A 216 -9.71 -2.67 13.40
C ASP A 216 -9.12 -1.64 14.36
N TRP A 217 -9.33 -1.81 15.66
CA TRP A 217 -8.74 -0.94 16.66
C TRP A 217 -7.22 -1.06 16.78
N LEU A 218 -6.65 -2.24 16.52
CA LEU A 218 -5.19 -2.41 16.40
C LEU A 218 -4.64 -1.83 15.09
N SER A 219 -5.45 -1.80 14.03
CA SER A 219 -5.08 -1.21 12.74
C SER A 219 -4.92 0.31 12.82
N VAL A 220 -5.68 0.99 13.68
CA VAL A 220 -5.59 2.44 13.86
C VAL A 220 -4.18 2.90 14.29
N PRO A 221 -3.60 2.43 15.40
CA PRO A 221 -2.24 2.83 15.78
C PRO A 221 -1.18 2.35 14.79
N ALA A 222 -1.33 1.18 14.16
CA ALA A 222 -0.45 0.73 13.09
C ALA A 222 -0.46 1.70 11.90
N GLY A 223 -1.65 2.13 11.48
CA GLY A 223 -1.85 3.13 10.42
C GLY A 223 -1.30 4.50 10.77
N LEU A 224 -1.50 4.97 12.01
CA LEU A 224 -0.92 6.23 12.48
C LEU A 224 0.61 6.18 12.50
N TYR A 225 1.20 5.06 12.91
CA TYR A 225 2.65 4.86 12.87
C TYR A 225 3.17 4.89 11.43
N PHE A 226 2.52 4.17 10.52
CA PHE A 226 2.87 4.20 9.10
C PHE A 226 2.75 5.60 8.49
N LEU A 227 1.66 6.32 8.81
CA LEU A 227 1.44 7.70 8.40
C LEU A 227 2.56 8.63 8.89
N TRP A 228 2.99 8.45 10.15
CA TRP A 228 4.12 9.19 10.68
C TRP A 228 5.40 8.89 9.88
N VAL A 229 5.72 7.60 9.64
CA VAL A 229 6.91 7.21 8.87
C VAL A 229 6.91 7.83 7.46
N VAL A 230 5.84 7.66 6.67
CA VAL A 230 5.81 8.21 5.30
C VAL A 230 5.89 9.72 5.26
N ARG A 231 5.34 10.40 6.28
CA ARG A 231 5.44 11.85 6.42
C ARG A 231 6.86 12.29 6.76
N GLN A 232 7.60 11.55 7.60
CA GLN A 232 9.00 11.87 7.89
C GLN A 232 9.90 11.59 6.68
N LEU A 233 9.65 10.50 5.95
CA LEU A 233 10.36 10.20 4.70
C LEU A 233 10.14 11.31 3.66
N TYR A 234 8.90 11.80 3.50
CA TYR A 234 8.61 12.95 2.64
C TYR A 234 9.36 14.23 3.07
N ARG A 235 9.59 14.41 4.37
CA ARG A 235 10.30 15.57 4.92
C ARG A 235 11.82 15.37 4.98
N GLU A 236 12.33 14.24 4.50
CA GLU A 236 13.75 13.87 4.58
C GLU A 236 14.31 13.91 6.02
N SER A 237 13.44 13.74 7.02
CA SER A 237 13.78 13.83 8.45
C SER A 237 13.95 12.47 9.12
N LEU A 238 13.83 11.39 8.35
CA LEU A 238 14.03 10.02 8.78
C LEU A 238 15.00 9.34 7.83
N ASN A 239 16.17 8.95 8.34
CA ASN A 239 17.09 8.08 7.62
C ASN A 239 16.59 6.64 7.78
N ASP A 240 16.29 5.99 6.67
CA ASP A 240 15.85 4.60 6.62
C ASP A 240 16.69 3.86 5.55
N TRP A 241 16.35 2.61 5.26
CA TRP A 241 17.06 1.76 4.31
C TRP A 241 17.02 2.26 2.86
N ASN A 242 16.27 3.33 2.58
CA ASN A 242 16.29 4.06 1.32
C ASN A 242 17.62 4.78 1.04
N GLN A 243 18.52 4.88 2.03
CA GLN A 243 19.86 5.45 1.90
C GLN A 243 20.97 4.39 2.10
N GLY A 244 20.79 3.18 1.57
CA GLY A 244 21.73 2.07 1.78
C GLY A 244 23.22 2.43 1.56
N PRO A 245 24.16 1.69 2.19
CA PRO A 245 25.59 2.03 2.23
C PRO A 245 26.24 2.13 0.84
N ASP A 246 25.61 1.53 -0.15
CA ASP A 246 25.86 1.77 -1.56
C ASP A 246 24.64 2.49 -2.12
N GLU A 247 24.56 3.82 -1.98
CA GLU A 247 23.90 4.60 -3.03
C GLU A 247 24.57 4.10 -4.30
N VAL A 248 23.81 3.34 -5.09
CA VAL A 248 24.20 2.90 -6.42
C VAL A 248 24.57 4.19 -7.11
N VAL A 249 25.85 4.52 -7.11
CA VAL A 249 26.45 5.56 -7.94
C VAL A 249 25.88 5.20 -9.29
N ALA A 250 24.89 5.99 -9.74
CA ALA A 250 24.33 5.80 -11.06
C ALA A 250 25.58 5.73 -11.94
N PRO A 251 25.82 4.61 -12.67
CA PRO A 251 27.03 4.51 -13.46
C PRO A 251 27.07 5.78 -14.26
N ASP A 252 28.12 6.60 -14.08
CA ASP A 252 28.18 7.93 -14.66
C ASP A 252 27.81 7.76 -16.13
N TYR A 253 26.60 8.17 -16.52
CA TYR A 253 26.21 8.08 -17.92
C TYR A 253 26.82 9.33 -18.53
N GLU A 254 28.09 9.22 -18.90
CA GLU A 254 28.73 10.23 -19.72
C GLU A 254 27.97 10.26 -21.04
N TRP A 255 27.36 11.40 -21.32
CA TRP A 255 26.64 11.61 -22.57
C TRP A 255 27.69 11.73 -23.66
N ASP A 256 28.01 10.62 -24.32
CA ASP A 256 28.89 10.61 -25.48
C ASP A 256 28.20 11.35 -26.64
N GLY A 257 28.55 12.62 -26.79
CA GLY A 257 27.98 13.48 -27.83
C GLY A 257 28.30 13.06 -29.26
N ALA A 258 29.15 12.04 -29.46
CA ALA A 258 29.42 11.48 -30.77
C ALA A 258 28.39 10.43 -31.22
N SER A 259 27.78 9.70 -30.29
CA SER A 259 26.88 8.57 -30.61
C SER A 259 25.40 8.86 -30.39
N GLY A 260 25.06 9.91 -29.63
CA GLY A 260 23.67 10.24 -29.30
C GLY A 260 22.97 9.17 -28.46
N ALA A 261 23.71 8.18 -27.97
CA ALA A 261 23.23 7.10 -27.13
C ALA A 261 24.02 7.08 -25.81
N PRO A 262 23.37 6.83 -24.66
CA PRO A 262 24.07 6.71 -23.40
C PRO A 262 24.99 5.48 -23.42
N SER A 263 26.30 5.68 -23.33
CA SER A 263 27.27 4.62 -23.08
C SER A 263 27.52 4.50 -21.57
N PRO A 264 27.48 3.29 -20.98
CA PRO A 264 27.82 3.13 -19.57
C PRO A 264 29.31 3.46 -19.35
N SER A 265 29.63 4.31 -18.37
CA SER A 265 31.01 4.51 -17.96
C SER A 265 31.63 3.20 -17.49
N PRO A 266 32.94 2.98 -17.74
CA PRO A 266 33.65 1.82 -17.24
C PRO A 266 33.53 1.76 -15.71
N VAL A 267 32.98 0.65 -15.20
CA VAL A 267 32.86 0.41 -13.76
C VAL A 267 34.26 0.48 -13.14
N PRO A 268 34.50 1.32 -12.11
CA PRO A 268 35.77 1.37 -11.43
C PRO A 268 36.10 -0.03 -10.90
N SER A 269 37.27 -0.55 -11.26
CA SER A 269 37.73 -1.82 -10.70
C SER A 269 37.81 -1.69 -9.18
N PRO A 270 37.27 -2.64 -8.40
CA PRO A 270 37.27 -2.54 -6.94
C PRO A 270 38.70 -2.37 -6.46
N SER A 271 39.00 -1.24 -5.84
CA SER A 271 40.27 -1.02 -5.20
C SER A 271 40.40 -2.05 -4.09
N LYS A 272 41.46 -2.85 -4.13
CA LYS A 272 41.78 -3.81 -3.07
C LYS A 272 41.96 -3.01 -1.79
N ALA A 273 40.95 -3.05 -0.91
CA ALA A 273 41.06 -2.51 0.43
C ALA A 273 42.23 -3.23 1.14
N THR A 274 43.35 -2.52 1.30
CA THR A 274 44.46 -2.98 2.12
C THR A 274 44.01 -2.93 3.57
N SER A 275 43.71 -4.10 4.14
CA SER A 275 43.49 -4.25 5.58
C SER A 275 44.82 -4.07 6.30
N SER A 276 45.03 -2.92 6.95
CA SER A 276 46.03 -2.79 8.01
C SER A 276 45.35 -3.15 9.34
N ALA A 277 45.83 -4.24 9.94
CA ALA A 277 45.48 -4.70 11.28
C ALA A 277 46.06 -3.79 12.38
#